data_AF-A0A662KI50-F1
#
_entry.id   AF-A0A662KI50-F1
#
_cell.length_a   1.000
_cell.length_b   1.000
_cell.length_c   1.000
_cell.angle_alpha   90.00
_cell.angle_beta   90.00
_cell.angle_gamma   90.00
#
_symmetry.space_group_name_H-M   'P 1'
#
loop_
_entity.id
_entity.type
_entity.pdbx_description
1 polymer ?
#
loop_
_entity_poly.entity_id
_entity_poly.type
_entity_poly.pdbx_seq_one_letter_code
_entity_poly.pdbx_strand_id
1 'polypeptide(L)'
;MKTEIQSHHLSRPAYVYLRQSTPGQVLRNEESTERQYALREKALKLGWGEQMIRVLDGDLGLSGAQAENRGDFKTMVADVSLGKVGAIFALEASRLARSSADWHRLIEICALTQTLVVDEDGIYDP
;
A
#
# COMPACT_ATOMS: atom_id res chain seq x y z
N MET A 1 -20.66 -5.09 0.58
CA MET A 1 -20.77 -4.11 1.68
C MET A 1 -19.77 -3.01 1.41
N LYS A 2 -20.15 -1.74 1.61
CA LYS A 2 -19.24 -0.61 1.40
C LYS A 2 -18.44 -0.45 2.70
N THR A 3 -17.14 -0.69 2.66
CA THR A 3 -16.27 -0.47 3.81
C THR A 3 -16.25 1.03 4.16
N GLU A 4 -16.58 1.36 5.41
CA GLU A 4 -16.63 2.74 5.88
C GLU A 4 -15.38 3.07 6.69
N ILE A 5 -14.74 4.20 6.37
CA ILE A 5 -13.52 4.63 7.06
C ILE A 5 -13.90 5.18 8.44
N GLN A 6 -13.55 4.42 9.46
CA GLN A 6 -13.72 4.82 10.86
C GLN A 6 -12.59 5.73 11.37
N SER A 7 -12.87 6.51 12.43
CA SER A 7 -11.91 7.45 13.04
C SER A 7 -10.61 6.80 13.51
N HIS A 8 -10.66 5.54 13.94
CA HIS A 8 -9.47 4.82 14.39
C HIS A 8 -8.50 4.50 13.23
N HIS A 9 -8.99 4.38 11.98
CA HIS A 9 -8.13 4.29 10.80
C HIS A 9 -7.39 5.62 10.56
N LEU A 10 -8.11 6.74 10.63
CA LEU A 10 -7.55 8.08 10.39
C LEU A 10 -6.59 8.54 11.49
N SER A 11 -6.70 7.97 12.70
CA SER A 11 -5.76 8.24 13.81
C SER A 11 -4.38 7.61 13.61
N ARG A 12 -4.24 6.71 12.64
CA ARG A 12 -3.01 5.98 12.30
C ARG A 12 -2.54 6.39 10.89
N PRO A 13 -1.23 6.36 10.61
CA PRO A 13 -0.73 6.71 9.30
C PRO A 13 -1.30 5.83 8.18
N ALA A 14 -1.47 6.44 7.01
CA ALA A 14 -1.74 5.77 5.74
C ALA A 14 -0.42 5.55 5.00
N TYR A 15 -0.17 4.32 4.56
CA TYR A 15 1.04 3.96 3.83
C TYR A 15 0.71 3.85 2.35
N VAL A 16 1.39 4.60 1.49
CA VAL A 16 1.31 4.48 0.04
C VAL A 16 2.49 3.64 -0.41
N TYR A 17 2.25 2.38 -0.72
CA TYR A 17 3.31 1.44 -1.11
C TYR A 17 3.33 1.26 -2.62
N LEU A 18 4.47 1.62 -3.22
CA LEU A 18 4.66 1.60 -4.65
C LEU A 18 5.55 0.41 -5.04
N ARG A 19 5.07 -0.41 -5.99
CA ARG A 19 5.86 -1.50 -6.58
C ARG A 19 5.80 -1.41 -8.09
N GLN A 20 6.95 -1.53 -8.75
CA GLN A 20 7.00 -1.70 -10.20
C GLN A 20 7.99 -2.81 -10.57
N SER A 21 7.53 -3.78 -11.35
CA SER A 21 8.17 -5.09 -11.48
C SER A 21 9.39 -5.16 -12.41
N THR A 22 9.72 -4.12 -13.19
CA THR A 22 10.97 -4.09 -13.98
C THR A 22 11.44 -2.68 -14.36
N PRO A 23 12.77 -2.42 -14.38
CA PRO A 23 13.35 -1.15 -14.84
C PRO A 23 12.93 -0.74 -16.26
N GLY A 24 12.66 -1.69 -17.15
CA GLY A 24 12.22 -1.43 -18.53
C GLY A 24 10.80 -0.85 -18.66
N GLN A 25 9.95 -1.01 -17.64
CA GLN A 25 8.63 -0.38 -17.59
C GLN A 25 8.64 1.02 -16.97
N VAL A 26 9.68 1.37 -16.20
CA VAL A 26 9.82 2.70 -15.58
C VAL A 26 10.14 3.75 -16.64
N LEU A 27 10.99 3.41 -17.62
CA LEU A 27 11.44 4.32 -18.68
C LEU A 27 10.36 4.68 -19.73
N ARG A 28 9.19 4.04 -19.73
CA ARG A 28 8.15 4.23 -20.76
C ARG A 28 6.80 4.74 -20.25
N ASN A 29 6.59 4.90 -18.94
CA ASN A 29 5.26 5.17 -18.40
C ASN A 29 5.24 6.41 -17.49
N GLU A 30 5.13 7.60 -18.09
CA GLU A 30 4.77 8.83 -17.38
C GLU A 30 3.46 8.67 -16.59
N GLU A 31 2.52 7.88 -17.15
CA GLU A 31 1.27 7.45 -16.52
C GLU A 31 1.47 6.66 -15.21
N SER A 32 2.60 5.96 -15.05
CA SER A 32 2.89 5.17 -13.84
C SER A 32 3.20 6.10 -12.67
N THR A 33 3.98 7.15 -12.89
CA THR A 33 4.32 8.13 -11.84
C THR A 33 3.08 8.93 -11.42
N GLU A 34 2.24 9.34 -12.38
CA GLU A 34 0.98 10.04 -12.08
C GLU A 34 0.01 9.17 -11.27
N ARG A 35 -0.17 7.89 -11.63
CA ARG A 35 -1.01 6.96 -10.88
C ARG A 35 -0.47 6.68 -9.47
N GLN A 36 0.85 6.70 -9.30
CA GLN A 36 1.49 6.54 -8.00
C GLN A 36 1.19 7.73 -7.07
N TYR A 37 1.29 8.96 -7.56
CA TYR A 37 0.89 10.15 -6.79
C TYR A 37 -0.63 10.26 -6.60
N ALA A 38 -1.43 9.67 -7.51
CA ALA A 38 -2.88 9.62 -7.36
C ALA A 38 -3.33 8.85 -6.10
N LEU A 39 -2.55 7.85 -5.63
CA LEU A 39 -2.86 7.14 -4.38
C LEU A 39 -2.67 8.03 -3.14
N ARG A 40 -1.64 8.89 -3.14
CA ARG A 40 -1.46 9.91 -2.09
C ARG A 40 -2.64 10.88 -2.07
N GLU A 41 -3.03 11.39 -3.24
CA GLU A 41 -4.19 12.26 -3.36
C GLU A 41 -5.50 11.57 -2.94
N LYS A 42 -5.63 10.26 -3.21
CA LYS A 42 -6.74 9.46 -2.73
C LYS A 42 -6.74 9.38 -1.20
N ALA A 43 -5.60 9.16 -0.55
CA ALA A 43 -5.51 9.15 0.91
C ALA A 43 -5.93 10.49 1.52
N LEU A 44 -5.52 11.61 0.93
CA LEU A 44 -5.97 12.96 1.33
C LEU A 44 -7.50 13.09 1.21
N LYS A 45 -8.06 12.72 0.06
CA LYS A 45 -9.53 12.77 -0.19
C LYS A 45 -10.33 11.87 0.74
N LEU A 46 -9.74 10.78 1.21
CA LEU A 46 -10.32 9.85 2.16
C LEU A 46 -10.18 10.31 3.62
N GLY A 47 -9.51 11.43 3.88
CA GLY A 47 -9.50 12.10 5.18
C GLY A 47 -8.19 11.98 5.97
N TRP A 48 -7.15 11.34 5.42
CA TRP A 48 -5.83 11.38 6.06
C TRP A 48 -5.21 12.77 5.93
N GLY A 49 -4.64 13.28 7.01
CA GLY A 49 -3.80 14.47 6.96
C GLY A 49 -2.50 14.22 6.21
N GLU A 50 -1.98 15.23 5.54
CA GLU A 50 -0.76 15.14 4.73
C GLU A 50 0.44 14.56 5.51
N GLN A 51 0.61 14.97 6.76
CA GLN A 51 1.65 14.49 7.68
C GLN A 51 1.46 13.02 8.12
N MET A 52 0.27 12.46 7.95
CA MET A 52 -0.05 11.08 8.27
C MET A 52 0.08 10.15 7.06
N ILE A 53 0.38 10.68 5.88
CA ILE A 53 0.58 9.88 4.67
C ILE A 53 2.07 9.63 4.49
N ARG A 54 2.47 8.37 4.49
CA ARG A 54 3.85 7.94 4.26
C ARG A 54 3.95 7.26 2.91
N VAL A 55 4.76 7.82 2.02
CA VAL A 55 5.06 7.20 0.73
C VAL A 55 6.26 6.29 0.90
N LEU A 56 6.10 5.03 0.51
CA LEU A 56 7.09 3.97 0.56
C LEU A 56 7.44 3.59 -0.89
N ASP A 57 8.41 4.30 -1.46
CA ASP A 57 8.86 4.18 -2.85
C ASP A 57 10.29 3.62 -2.97
N GLY A 58 10.94 3.28 -1.85
CA GLY A 58 12.29 2.73 -1.82
C GLY A 58 12.42 1.35 -2.48
N ASP A 59 11.31 0.66 -2.70
CA ASP A 59 11.26 -0.63 -3.41
C ASP A 59 10.98 -0.48 -4.93
N LEU A 60 10.86 0.75 -5.45
CA LEU A 60 10.58 1.01 -6.86
C LEU A 60 11.75 0.55 -7.76
N GLY A 61 11.43 -0.19 -8.83
CA GLY A 61 12.43 -0.68 -9.78
C GLY A 61 13.18 -1.95 -9.34
N LEU A 62 12.89 -2.49 -8.15
CA LEU A 62 13.42 -3.76 -7.70
C LEU A 62 12.67 -4.93 -8.34
N SER A 63 13.40 -5.82 -9.02
CA SER A 63 12.83 -7.04 -9.59
C SER A 63 12.37 -8.00 -8.48
N GLY A 64 11.28 -8.74 -8.73
CA GLY A 64 10.72 -9.69 -7.76
C GLY A 64 11.62 -10.87 -7.37
N ALA A 65 12.79 -11.03 -8.02
CA ALA A 65 13.72 -12.13 -7.77
C ALA A 65 14.57 -11.96 -6.49
N GLN A 66 14.62 -10.75 -5.90
CA GLN A 66 15.41 -10.49 -4.70
C GLN A 66 14.51 -9.91 -3.59
N ALA A 67 13.79 -10.80 -2.90
CA ALA A 67 13.00 -10.44 -1.71
C ALA A 67 13.84 -9.80 -0.58
N GLU A 68 15.15 -10.06 -0.55
CA GLU A 68 16.07 -9.49 0.43
C GLU A 68 16.17 -7.97 0.39
N ASN A 69 15.99 -7.36 -0.79
CA ASN A 69 16.18 -5.92 -1.00
C ASN A 69 14.92 -5.06 -0.79
N ARG A 70 13.78 -5.65 -0.37
CA ARG A 70 12.53 -4.93 -0.16
C ARG A 70 12.43 -4.31 1.23
N GLY A 71 13.20 -3.25 1.48
CA GLY A 71 13.29 -2.59 2.79
C GLY A 71 11.98 -1.92 3.21
N ASP A 72 11.28 -1.31 2.26
CA ASP A 72 10.03 -0.60 2.52
C ASP A 72 8.88 -1.58 2.77
N PHE A 73 8.84 -2.69 2.02
CA PHE A 73 7.87 -3.75 2.28
C PHE A 73 8.03 -4.33 3.69
N LYS A 74 9.27 -4.61 4.11
CA LYS A 74 9.56 -5.12 5.47
C LYS A 74 9.10 -4.13 6.54
N THR A 75 9.39 -2.84 6.34
CA THR A 75 8.96 -1.77 7.24
C THR A 75 7.44 -1.70 7.33
N MET A 76 6.76 -1.74 6.18
CA MET A 76 5.29 -1.77 6.12
C MET A 76 4.72 -2.98 6.87
N VAL A 77 5.21 -4.20 6.59
CA VAL A 77 4.74 -5.42 7.27
C VAL A 77 4.95 -5.32 8.77
N ALA A 78 6.09 -4.81 9.23
CA ALA A 78 6.39 -4.65 10.65
C ALA A 78 5.42 -3.66 11.33
N ASP A 79 5.22 -2.47 10.75
CA ASP A 79 4.35 -1.46 11.32
C ASP A 79 2.87 -1.88 11.32
N VAL A 80 2.43 -2.57 10.26
CA VAL A 80 1.09 -3.16 10.19
C VAL A 80 0.94 -4.22 11.28
N SER A 81 1.91 -5.13 11.42
CA SER A 81 1.90 -6.17 12.46
C SER A 81 1.84 -5.61 13.89
N LEU A 82 2.34 -4.39 14.10
CA LEU A 82 2.27 -3.68 15.38
C LEU A 82 0.97 -2.87 15.56
N GLY A 83 0.02 -2.96 14.63
CA GLY A 83 -1.25 -2.23 14.65
C GLY A 83 -1.13 -0.73 14.41
N LYS A 84 0.03 -0.26 13.93
CA LYS A 84 0.35 1.17 13.81
C LYS A 84 -0.16 1.80 12.52
N VAL A 85 -0.65 1.02 11.55
CA VAL A 85 -1.05 1.50 10.23
C VAL A 85 -2.56 1.46 10.09
N GLY A 86 -3.15 2.57 9.64
CA GLY A 86 -4.59 2.71 9.46
C GLY A 86 -5.07 2.22 8.10
N ALA A 87 -4.24 2.41 7.06
CA ALA A 87 -4.53 1.95 5.71
C ALA A 87 -3.25 1.76 4.89
N ILE A 88 -3.29 0.80 3.96
CA ILE A 88 -2.28 0.58 2.93
C ILE A 88 -2.91 0.91 1.57
N PHE A 89 -2.30 1.82 0.84
CA PHE A 89 -2.64 2.19 -0.52
C PHE A 89 -1.63 1.54 -1.45
N ALA A 90 -2.08 0.67 -2.34
CA ALA A 90 -1.22 -0.01 -3.29
C ALA A 90 -1.91 -0.14 -4.65
N LEU A 91 -1.14 0.04 -5.72
CA LEU A 91 -1.64 -0.23 -7.07
C LEU A 91 -1.90 -1.74 -7.19
N GLU A 92 -3.08 -2.10 -7.68
CA GLU A 92 -3.49 -3.48 -7.91
C GLU A 92 -3.38 -4.39 -6.68
N ALA A 93 -3.75 -3.91 -5.48
CA ALA A 93 -3.70 -4.69 -4.24
C ALA A 93 -4.38 -6.07 -4.39
N SER A 94 -5.53 -6.10 -5.07
CA SER A 94 -6.27 -7.32 -5.40
C SER A 94 -5.49 -8.30 -6.29
N ARG A 95 -4.62 -7.82 -7.19
CA ARG A 95 -3.74 -8.65 -8.03
C ARG A 95 -2.55 -9.16 -7.23
N LEU A 96 -1.96 -8.31 -6.40
CA LEU A 96 -0.79 -8.63 -5.58
C LEU A 96 -1.12 -9.71 -4.53
N ALA A 97 -2.26 -9.59 -3.86
CA ALA A 97 -2.73 -10.56 -2.87
C ALA A 97 -2.94 -11.99 -3.45
N ARG A 98 -3.22 -12.10 -4.76
CA ARG A 98 -3.40 -13.39 -5.44
C ARG A 98 -2.12 -13.98 -6.03
N SER A 99 -1.13 -13.15 -6.31
CA SER A 99 0.09 -13.53 -7.05
C SER A 99 1.36 -13.57 -6.21
N SER A 100 1.29 -13.15 -4.93
CA SER A 100 2.44 -13.10 -4.03
C SER A 100 2.06 -13.61 -2.64
N ALA A 101 2.74 -14.65 -2.18
CA ALA A 101 2.57 -15.20 -0.83
C ALA A 101 2.83 -14.16 0.26
N ASP A 102 3.82 -13.28 0.06
CA ASP A 102 4.13 -12.18 0.99
C ASP A 102 2.95 -11.21 1.12
N TRP A 103 2.33 -10.83 0.00
CA TRP A 103 1.13 -9.98 0.01
C TRP A 103 -0.05 -10.69 0.63
N HIS A 104 -0.26 -11.96 0.31
CA HIS A 104 -1.32 -12.76 0.92
C HIS A 104 -1.19 -12.75 2.46
N ARG A 105 0.02 -12.97 2.97
CA ARG A 105 0.29 -12.92 4.41
C ARG A 105 0.07 -11.52 5.01
N LEU A 106 0.45 -10.47 4.28
CA LEU A 106 0.19 -9.09 4.71
C LEU A 106 -1.32 -8.82 4.84
N ILE A 107 -2.15 -9.28 3.89
CA ILE A 107 -3.61 -9.13 3.96
C ILE A 107 -4.18 -9.84 5.19
N GLU A 108 -3.71 -11.04 5.52
CA GLU A 108 -4.12 -11.73 6.76
C GLU A 108 -3.77 -10.92 8.02
N ILE A 109 -2.62 -10.25 8.04
CA ILE A 109 -2.22 -9.39 9.16
C ILE A 109 -3.12 -8.15 9.21
N CYS A 110 -3.42 -7.52 8.08
CA CYS A 110 -4.31 -6.37 8.00
C CYS A 110 -5.68 -6.63 8.66
N ALA A 111 -6.26 -7.82 8.42
CA ALA A 111 -7.50 -8.25 9.04
C ALA A 111 -7.41 -8.29 10.58
N LEU A 112 -6.28 -8.76 11.11
CA LEU A 112 -6.03 -8.84 12.54
C LEU A 112 -5.78 -7.46 13.19
N THR A 113 -5.28 -6.50 12.42
CA THR A 113 -4.84 -5.19 12.92
C THR A 113 -5.78 -4.05 12.57
N GLN A 114 -6.94 -4.39 11.99
CA GLN A 114 -7.93 -3.42 11.51
C GLN A 114 -7.28 -2.39 10.57
N THR A 115 -6.46 -2.87 9.64
CA THR A 115 -5.76 -2.03 8.67
C THR A 115 -6.46 -2.15 7.33
N LEU A 116 -6.96 -1.03 6.80
CA LEU A 116 -7.62 -1.02 5.51
C LEU A 116 -6.63 -1.27 4.37
N VAL A 117 -7.11 -1.85 3.28
CA VAL A 117 -6.35 -1.96 2.03
C VAL A 117 -7.12 -1.21 0.96
N VAL A 118 -6.43 -0.35 0.22
CA VAL A 118 -7.02 0.54 -0.78
C VAL A 118 -6.24 0.43 -2.07
N ASP A 119 -6.93 0.18 -3.18
CA ASP A 119 -6.37 0.28 -4.52
C ASP A 119 -7.23 1.24 -5.37
N GLU A 120 -7.09 1.23 -6.69
CA GLU A 120 -7.92 2.07 -7.58
C GLU A 120 -9.40 1.67 -7.54
N ASP A 121 -9.69 0.38 -7.43
CA ASP A 121 -11.02 -0.22 -7.55
C ASP A 121 -11.85 -0.01 -6.27
N GLY A 122 -11.21 0.05 -5.10
CA GLY A 122 -11.97 0.17 -3.87
C GLY A 122 -11.18 0.30 -2.57
N ILE A 123 -11.96 0.27 -1.49
CA ILE A 123 -11.50 0.16 -0.10
C ILE A 123 -11.95 -1.21 0.38
N TYR A 124 -11.01 -1.95 0.95
CA TYR A 124 -11.21 -3.29 1.49
C TYR A 124 -10.91 -3.26 2.98
N ASP A 125 -11.76 -3.95 3.74
CA ASP A 125 -11.56 -4.28 5.16
C ASP A 125 -11.36 -5.80 5.21
N PRO A 126 -10.10 -6.27 5.19
CA PRO A 126 -9.78 -7.70 5.08
C PRO A 126 -10.19 -8.53 6.29
#